data_AF-A0A520K737-F1
#
_entry.id   AF-A0A520K737-F1
#
_cell.length_a   1.000
_cell.length_b   1.000
_cell.length_c   1.000
_cell.angle_alpha   90.00
_cell.angle_beta   90.00
_cell.angle_gamma   90.00
#
_symmetry.space_group_name_H-M   'P 1'
#
loop_
_entity.id
_entity.type
_entity.pdbx_description
1 polymer ?
#
loop_
_entity_poly.entity_id
_entity_poly.type
_entity_poly.pdbx_seq_one_letter_code
_entity_poly.pdbx_strand_id
1 'polypeptide(L)'
;MDTRLRKLKSGEYDGVILAEAGLERLNVEIPYELLDQSPFVPSPGQGIIAVVSRRGSEESEILKRIDDAETRVEAEVEREVLKAIGGGCSLPVGVHASCRGKKVDLTVYIGSTAENFLFQKIQVDKEHSLEEARTFISELLAAHPSLLRTSDCSDNFGEPLTRQ
;
A
#
# COMPACT_ATOMS: atom_id res chain seq x y z
N MET A 1 -11.42 -2.41 -14.27
CA MET A 1 -12.28 -2.99 -13.21
C MET A 1 -13.35 -3.90 -13.82
N ASP A 2 -13.97 -3.46 -14.92
CA ASP A 2 -15.09 -4.13 -15.59
C ASP A 2 -14.87 -5.58 -15.97
N THR A 3 -13.66 -5.96 -16.40
CA THR A 3 -13.33 -7.36 -16.72
C THR A 3 -13.36 -8.24 -15.48
N ARG A 4 -12.84 -7.77 -14.33
CA ARG A 4 -12.88 -8.51 -13.06
C ARG A 4 -14.32 -8.68 -12.56
N LEU A 5 -15.13 -7.62 -12.62
CA LEU A 5 -16.53 -7.67 -12.21
C LEU A 5 -17.38 -8.55 -13.13
N ARG A 6 -17.07 -8.57 -14.44
CA ARG A 6 -17.73 -9.47 -15.39
C ARG A 6 -17.47 -10.93 -15.04
N LYS A 7 -16.22 -11.27 -14.70
CA LYS A 7 -15.83 -12.62 -14.28
C LYS A 7 -16.49 -13.07 -12.98
N LEU A 8 -16.63 -12.15 -12.03
CA LEU A 8 -17.41 -12.41 -10.81
C LEU A 8 -18.87 -12.71 -11.17
N LYS A 9 -19.49 -11.90 -12.04
CA LYS A 9 -20.89 -12.09 -12.47
C LYS A 9 -21.11 -13.35 -13.31
N SER A 10 -20.11 -13.81 -14.06
CA SER A 10 -20.17 -15.07 -14.82
C SER A 10 -19.92 -16.31 -13.96
N GLY A 11 -19.60 -16.15 -12.68
CA GLY A 11 -19.31 -17.26 -11.77
C GLY A 11 -17.93 -17.88 -11.98
N GLU A 12 -16.99 -17.19 -12.63
CA GLU A 12 -15.59 -17.65 -12.75
C GLU A 12 -14.82 -17.53 -11.43
N TYR A 13 -15.31 -16.70 -10.51
CA TYR A 13 -14.76 -16.51 -9.16
C TYR A 13 -15.90 -16.50 -8.14
N ASP A 14 -15.65 -17.04 -6.94
CA ASP A 14 -16.58 -16.92 -5.80
C ASP A 14 -16.54 -15.51 -5.19
N GLY A 15 -15.43 -14.79 -5.36
CA GLY A 15 -15.24 -13.45 -4.81
C GLY A 15 -14.03 -12.73 -5.42
N VAL A 16 -14.00 -11.41 -5.27
CA VAL A 16 -12.86 -10.56 -5.67
C VAL A 16 -12.59 -9.52 -4.59
N ILE A 17 -11.31 -9.24 -4.34
CA ILE A 17 -10.89 -8.15 -3.46
C ILE A 17 -10.59 -6.92 -4.32
N LEU A 18 -11.23 -5.80 -4.01
CA LEU A 18 -11.10 -4.53 -4.72
C LEU A 18 -10.90 -3.39 -3.72
N ALA A 19 -10.22 -2.32 -4.15
CA ALA A 19 -10.15 -1.09 -3.39
C ALA A 19 -11.50 -0.36 -3.46
N GLU A 20 -12.07 -0.02 -2.31
CA GLU A 20 -13.32 0.73 -2.20
C GLU A 20 -13.28 2.04 -2.99
N ALA A 21 -12.20 2.80 -2.88
CA ALA A 21 -12.01 4.05 -3.63
C ALA A 21 -12.17 3.88 -5.15
N GLY A 22 -11.88 2.69 -5.69
CA GLY A 22 -12.11 2.38 -7.12
C GLY A 22 -13.57 2.13 -7.46
N LEU A 23 -14.32 1.50 -6.55
CA LEU A 23 -15.76 1.28 -6.68
C LEU A 23 -16.52 2.61 -6.61
N GLU A 24 -16.20 3.44 -5.61
CA GLU A 24 -16.82 4.76 -5.40
C GLU A 24 -16.62 5.69 -6.61
N ARG A 25 -15.37 5.83 -7.09
CA ARG A 25 -15.05 6.72 -8.23
C ARG A 25 -15.72 6.31 -9.53
N LEU A 26 -15.96 5.02 -9.71
CA LEU A 26 -16.62 4.48 -10.90
C LEU A 26 -18.13 4.34 -10.69
N ASN A 27 -18.65 4.75 -9.54
CA ASN A 27 -20.07 4.66 -9.15
C ASN A 27 -20.64 3.24 -9.40
N VAL A 28 -19.87 2.22 -9.00
CA VAL A 28 -20.27 0.82 -9.17
C VAL A 28 -21.04 0.36 -7.94
N GLU A 29 -22.33 0.08 -8.15
CA GLU A 29 -23.20 -0.49 -7.13
C GLU A 29 -23.14 -2.02 -7.18
N ILE A 30 -22.48 -2.62 -6.19
CA ILE A 30 -22.41 -4.06 -5.99
C ILE A 30 -22.44 -4.35 -4.48
N PRO A 31 -23.05 -5.45 -4.01
CA PRO A 31 -22.91 -5.85 -2.62
C PRO A 31 -21.46 -6.22 -2.31
N TYR A 32 -20.89 -5.66 -1.26
CA TYR A 32 -19.56 -6.01 -0.75
C TYR A 32 -19.51 -5.83 0.77
N GLU A 33 -18.51 -6.46 1.39
CA GLU A 33 -18.17 -6.26 2.79
C GLU A 33 -16.86 -5.49 2.88
N LEU A 34 -16.77 -4.58 3.85
CA LEU A 34 -15.52 -3.90 4.17
C LEU A 34 -14.60 -4.83 4.93
N LEU A 35 -13.34 -4.88 4.50
CA LEU A 35 -12.29 -5.62 5.19
C LEU A 35 -11.71 -4.76 6.32
N ASP A 36 -11.56 -5.37 7.50
CA ASP A 36 -10.90 -4.72 8.63
C ASP A 36 -9.44 -4.40 8.27
N GLN A 37 -9.01 -3.16 8.56
CA GLN A 37 -7.65 -2.69 8.33
C GLN A 37 -6.58 -3.46 9.15
N SER A 38 -7.03 -4.35 10.04
CA SER A 38 -6.20 -5.35 10.73
C SER A 38 -6.86 -6.72 10.54
N PRO A 39 -6.25 -7.68 9.82
CA PRO A 39 -4.90 -7.63 9.24
C PRO A 39 -4.82 -7.08 7.81
N PHE A 40 -5.92 -6.66 7.17
CA PHE A 40 -5.92 -6.20 5.77
C PHE A 40 -5.42 -4.75 5.65
N VAL A 41 -4.13 -4.55 5.93
CA VAL A 41 -3.51 -3.23 5.79
C VAL A 41 -3.52 -2.82 4.32
N PRO A 42 -4.05 -1.63 3.99
CA PRO A 42 -4.09 -1.10 2.63
C PRO A 42 -2.73 -1.09 1.93
N SER A 43 -2.77 -1.11 0.60
CA SER A 43 -1.58 -0.82 -0.19
C SER A 43 -1.16 0.64 0.03
N PRO A 44 0.15 0.93 0.09
CA PRO A 44 0.63 2.31 0.26
C PRO A 44 0.10 3.22 -0.85
N GLY A 45 -0.49 4.35 -0.46
CA GLY A 45 -1.12 5.33 -1.34
C GLY A 45 -2.49 4.90 -1.87
N GLN A 46 -3.08 3.82 -1.35
CA GLN A 46 -4.41 3.38 -1.78
C GLN A 46 -5.45 4.47 -1.55
N GLY A 47 -6.17 4.83 -2.61
CA GLY A 47 -7.17 5.89 -2.55
C GLY A 47 -6.60 7.30 -2.73
N ILE A 48 -5.28 7.50 -2.75
CA ILE A 48 -4.69 8.83 -2.98
C ILE A 48 -4.60 9.12 -4.49
N ILE A 49 -4.91 10.36 -4.90
CA ILE A 49 -4.68 10.84 -6.27
C ILE A 49 -3.49 11.78 -6.26
N ALA A 50 -2.38 11.35 -6.88
CA ALA A 50 -1.21 12.19 -7.08
C ALA A 50 -1.31 12.90 -8.44
N VAL A 51 -1.28 14.24 -8.42
CA VAL A 51 -1.15 15.05 -9.64
C VAL A 51 0.27 15.59 -9.70
N VAL A 52 0.93 15.40 -10.85
CA VAL A 52 2.33 15.79 -11.05
C VAL A 52 2.43 16.92 -12.06
N SER A 53 3.26 17.92 -11.75
CA SER A 53 3.62 18.99 -12.68
C SER A 53 5.13 19.22 -12.67
N ARG A 54 5.60 20.05 -13.60
CA ARG A 54 6.97 20.54 -13.55
C ARG A 54 7.13 21.50 -12.37
N ARG A 55 8.23 21.38 -11.63
CA ARG A 55 8.55 22.29 -10.53
C ARG A 55 8.62 23.74 -11.04
N GLY A 56 7.94 24.65 -10.36
CA GLY A 56 7.95 26.09 -10.66
C GLY A 56 7.12 26.51 -11.87
N SER A 57 6.30 25.61 -12.44
CA SER A 57 5.35 25.98 -13.49
C SER A 57 4.09 26.64 -12.93
N GLU A 58 3.30 27.28 -13.79
CA GLU A 58 2.00 27.84 -13.41
C GLU A 58 1.07 26.77 -12.82
N GLU A 59 1.07 25.56 -13.39
CA GLU A 59 0.30 24.43 -12.88
C GLU A 59 0.73 24.08 -11.44
N SER A 60 2.01 24.21 -11.10
CA SER A 60 2.48 23.96 -9.73
C SER A 60 1.79 24.87 -8.70
N GLU A 61 1.47 26.12 -9.06
CA GLU A 61 0.74 27.04 -8.17
C GLU A 61 -0.75 26.69 -8.07
N ILE A 62 -1.34 26.16 -9.16
CA ILE A 62 -2.71 25.64 -9.16
C ILE A 62 -2.80 24.40 -8.27
N LEU A 63 -1.86 23.45 -8.41
CA LEU A 63 -1.86 22.21 -7.65
C LEU A 63 -1.75 22.45 -6.14
N LYS A 64 -1.02 23.47 -5.70
CA LYS A 64 -0.97 23.85 -4.27
C LYS A 64 -2.34 24.18 -3.67
N ARG A 65 -3.31 24.63 -4.48
CA ARG A 65 -4.65 25.02 -4.00
C ARG A 65 -5.58 23.83 -3.76
N ILE A 66 -5.31 22.71 -4.44
CA ILE A 66 -6.09 21.46 -4.31
C ILE A 66 -5.37 20.40 -3.49
N ASP A 67 -4.19 20.75 -2.96
CA ASP A 67 -3.38 19.88 -2.12
C ASP A 67 -3.98 19.76 -0.73
N ASP A 68 -4.10 18.52 -0.26
CA ASP A 68 -4.48 18.24 1.11
C ASP A 68 -3.22 17.93 1.94
N ALA A 69 -2.95 18.78 2.93
CA ALA A 69 -1.71 18.71 3.71
C ALA A 69 -1.62 17.44 4.56
N GLU A 70 -2.75 16.90 5.03
CA GLU A 70 -2.76 15.68 5.84
C GLU A 70 -2.49 14.45 4.97
N THR A 71 -3.21 14.32 3.86
CA THR A 71 -3.03 13.27 2.85
C THR A 71 -1.60 13.28 2.31
N ARG A 72 -0.99 14.46 2.11
CA ARG A 72 0.42 14.57 1.71
C ARG A 72 1.34 13.94 2.75
N VAL A 73 1.16 14.27 4.03
CA VAL A 73 1.98 13.68 5.10
C VAL A 73 1.79 12.17 5.18
N GLU A 74 0.55 11.69 5.09
CA GLU A 74 0.23 10.26 5.09
C GLU A 74 0.92 9.54 3.93
N ALA A 75 0.78 10.06 2.70
CA ALA A 75 1.43 9.51 1.52
C ALA A 75 2.97 9.50 1.62
N GLU A 76 3.55 10.56 2.18
CA GLU A 76 5.00 10.67 2.35
C GLU A 76 5.53 9.68 3.39
N VAL A 77 4.82 9.50 4.51
CA VAL A 77 5.14 8.50 5.54
C VAL A 77 5.05 7.08 4.97
N GLU A 78 3.96 6.74 4.29
CA GLU A 78 3.78 5.42 3.68
C GLU A 78 4.87 5.11 2.64
N ARG A 79 5.20 6.11 1.82
CA ARG A 79 6.27 6.00 0.84
C ARG A 79 7.64 5.87 1.51
N GLU A 80 7.87 6.52 2.64
CA GLU A 80 9.12 6.43 3.36
C GLU A 80 9.32 5.05 3.99
N VAL A 81 8.26 4.48 4.56
CA VAL A 81 8.24 3.09 5.03
C VAL A 81 8.59 2.13 3.89
N LEU A 82 7.94 2.26 2.72
CA LEU A 82 8.26 1.43 1.56
C LEU A 82 9.73 1.52 1.13
N LYS A 83 10.28 2.74 1.07
CA LYS A 83 11.69 2.95 0.74
C LYS A 83 12.61 2.29 1.76
N ALA A 84 12.31 2.43 3.05
CA ALA A 84 13.10 1.86 4.14
C ALA A 84 13.06 0.33 4.16
N ILE A 85 11.93 -0.29 3.75
CA ILE A 85 11.83 -1.75 3.62
C ILE A 85 12.75 -2.29 2.51
N GLY A 86 13.03 -1.49 1.47
CA GLY A 86 13.91 -1.91 0.37
C GLY A 86 13.38 -3.10 -0.45
N GLY A 87 12.13 -3.50 -0.23
CA GLY A 87 11.47 -4.57 -0.97
C GLY A 87 11.15 -4.14 -2.39
N GLY A 88 11.50 -4.98 -3.36
CA GLY A 88 10.97 -4.85 -4.73
C GLY A 88 9.46 -5.08 -4.76
N CYS A 89 8.84 -4.89 -5.94
CA CYS A 89 7.38 -5.06 -6.15
C CYS A 89 6.81 -6.45 -5.78
N SER A 90 7.65 -7.40 -5.37
CA SER A 90 7.30 -8.78 -5.05
C SER A 90 7.06 -9.05 -3.56
N LEU A 91 7.43 -8.15 -2.65
CA LEU A 91 7.19 -8.36 -1.21
C LEU A 91 5.74 -7.96 -0.85
N PRO A 92 4.95 -8.84 -0.20
CA PRO A 92 3.65 -8.49 0.35
C PRO A 92 3.77 -7.43 1.44
N VAL A 93 3.54 -6.17 1.10
CA VAL A 93 3.63 -5.04 2.04
C VAL A 93 2.34 -4.23 2.03
N GLY A 94 1.80 -4.00 3.22
CA GLY A 94 0.76 -3.03 3.47
C GLY A 94 1.29 -1.91 4.37
N VAL A 95 1.00 -0.66 4.04
CA VAL A 95 1.34 0.49 4.89
C VAL A 95 0.17 1.45 4.83
N HIS A 96 -0.31 1.84 6.01
CA HIS A 96 -1.37 2.83 6.13
C HIS A 96 -1.00 3.84 7.22
N ALA A 97 -0.92 5.11 6.82
CA ALA A 97 -0.70 6.24 7.69
C ALA A 97 -1.98 7.07 7.81
N SER A 98 -2.33 7.50 9.02
CA SER A 98 -3.49 8.37 9.25
C SER A 98 -3.15 9.48 10.23
N CYS A 99 -3.32 10.73 9.80
CA CYS A 99 -3.14 11.91 10.63
C CYS A 99 -4.23 11.98 11.71
N ARG A 100 -3.79 12.16 12.96
CA ARG A 100 -4.63 12.36 14.15
C ARG A 100 -4.09 13.55 14.95
N GLY A 101 -4.42 14.76 14.51
CA GLY A 101 -3.92 15.99 15.11
C GLY A 101 -2.42 16.14 14.95
N LYS A 102 -1.66 16.03 16.04
CA LYS A 102 -0.18 16.13 16.04
C LYS A 102 0.54 14.80 15.86
N LYS A 103 -0.20 13.69 15.76
CA LYS A 103 0.35 12.35 15.58
C LYS A 103 -0.08 11.77 14.23
N VAL A 104 0.65 10.77 13.78
CA VAL A 104 0.28 9.92 12.66
C VAL A 104 0.21 8.49 13.17
N ASP A 105 -0.97 7.87 13.08
CA ASP A 105 -1.13 6.43 13.32
C ASP A 105 -0.55 5.70 12.12
N LEU A 106 0.48 4.89 12.33
CA LEU A 106 1.15 4.12 11.29
C LEU A 106 0.92 2.63 11.53
N THR A 107 0.33 1.96 10.55
CA THR A 107 0.14 0.51 10.53
C THR A 107 0.95 -0.09 9.40
N VAL A 108 1.74 -1.12 9.71
CA VAL A 108 2.64 -1.78 8.76
C VAL A 108 2.39 -3.28 8.80
N TYR A 109 2.22 -3.86 7.61
CA TYR A 109 2.21 -5.29 7.38
C TYR A 109 3.35 -5.67 6.43
N ILE A 110 4.13 -6.69 6.80
CA ILE A 110 5.18 -7.25 5.95
C ILE A 110 5.04 -8.76 5.98
N GLY A 111 4.73 -9.37 4.83
CA GLY A 111 4.63 -10.81 4.67
C GLY A 111 5.81 -11.38 3.88
N SER A 112 6.23 -12.60 4.22
CA SER A 112 7.18 -13.41 3.44
C SER A 112 6.50 -14.71 3.00
N THR A 113 5.85 -15.39 3.94
CA THR A 113 4.99 -16.57 3.70
C THR A 113 3.70 -16.44 4.51
N ALA A 114 2.74 -17.36 4.31
CA ALA A 114 1.49 -17.37 5.08
C ALA A 114 1.71 -17.43 6.61
N GLU A 115 2.78 -18.05 7.07
CA GLU A 115 3.11 -18.21 8.49
C GLU A 115 4.18 -17.21 8.97
N ASN A 116 4.86 -16.52 8.05
CA ASN A 116 5.91 -15.56 8.35
C ASN A 116 5.50 -14.17 7.89
N PHE A 117 4.79 -13.47 8.76
CA PHE A 117 4.41 -12.08 8.57
C PHE A 117 4.59 -11.28 9.86
N LEU A 118 4.73 -9.97 9.72
CA LEU A 118 4.64 -9.01 10.81
C LEU A 118 3.49 -8.06 10.56
N PHE A 119 2.79 -7.74 11.63
CA PHE A 119 1.81 -6.68 11.70
C PHE A 119 2.15 -5.81 12.91
N GLN A 120 2.40 -4.53 12.69
CA GLN A 120 2.74 -3.59 13.77
C GLN A 120 1.98 -2.29 13.59
N LYS A 121 1.57 -1.71 14.72
CA LYS A 121 0.93 -0.39 14.78
C LYS A 121 1.67 0.49 15.78
N ILE A 122 2.05 1.68 15.33
CA ILE A 122 2.72 2.69 16.16
C ILE A 122 2.06 4.06 15.95
N GLN A 123 2.42 5.01 16.81
CA GLN A 123 2.13 6.42 16.60
C GLN A 123 3.45 7.17 16.48
N VAL A 124 3.57 8.01 15.45
CA VAL A 124 4.73 8.90 15.25
C VAL A 124 4.32 10.35 15.39
N ASP A 125 5.24 11.23 15.76
CA ASP A 125 5.00 12.67 15.74
C ASP A 125 4.87 13.19 14.31
N LYS A 126 3.83 14.00 14.03
CA LYS A 126 3.59 14.55 12.68
C LYS A 126 4.75 15.43 12.20
N GLU A 127 5.44 16.11 13.12
CA GLU A 127 6.60 16.97 12.83
C GLU A 127 7.86 16.17 12.43
N HIS A 128 8.02 14.95 12.96
CA HIS A 128 9.20 14.09 12.72
C HIS A 128 8.82 12.77 12.05
N SER A 129 7.66 12.74 11.38
CA SER A 129 7.00 11.51 10.95
C SER A 129 7.86 10.65 10.02
N LEU A 130 8.61 11.28 9.11
CA LEU A 130 9.49 10.58 8.18
C LEU A 130 10.72 9.97 8.86
N GLU A 131 11.29 10.65 9.85
CA GLU A 131 12.44 10.16 10.59
C GLU A 131 12.04 9.01 11.53
N GLU A 132 10.98 9.20 12.30
CA GLU A 132 10.46 8.18 13.20
C GLU A 132 10.01 6.92 12.45
N ALA A 133 9.30 7.07 11.32
CA ALA A 133 8.89 5.94 10.49
C ALA A 133 10.08 5.17 9.92
N ARG A 134 11.13 5.87 9.46
CA ARG A 134 12.37 5.24 8.94
C ARG A 134 13.09 4.47 10.04
N THR A 135 13.26 5.07 11.22
CA THR A 135 13.92 4.47 12.37
C THR A 135 13.17 3.21 12.81
N PHE A 136 11.84 3.31 12.95
CA PHE A 136 10.98 2.19 13.28
C PHE A 136 11.15 1.01 12.32
N ILE A 137 11.11 1.24 11.02
CA ILE A 137 11.28 0.16 10.02
C ILE A 137 12.69 -0.45 10.09
N SER A 138 13.71 0.38 10.28
CA SER A 138 15.09 -0.09 10.38
C SER A 138 15.26 -1.02 11.58
N GLU A 139 14.70 -0.65 12.74
CA GLU A 139 14.70 -1.47 13.95
C GLU A 139 13.86 -2.75 13.77
N LEU A 140 12.68 -2.63 13.16
CA LEU A 140 11.77 -3.75 12.91
C LEU A 140 12.43 -4.83 12.05
N LEU A 141 13.12 -4.44 10.99
CA LEU A 141 13.80 -5.36 10.08
C LEU A 141 15.07 -5.95 10.70
N ALA A 142 15.82 -5.16 11.48
CA ALA A 142 16.98 -5.66 12.21
C ALA A 142 16.60 -6.74 13.25
N ALA A 143 15.43 -6.60 13.89
CA ALA A 143 14.89 -7.60 14.80
C ALA A 143 14.35 -8.86 14.09
N HIS A 144 14.00 -8.76 12.80
CA HIS A 144 13.35 -9.85 12.04
C HIS A 144 14.01 -10.10 10.66
N PRO A 145 15.30 -10.49 10.62
CA PRO A 145 16.04 -10.65 9.36
C PRO A 145 15.50 -11.77 8.45
N SER A 146 14.70 -12.69 8.97
CA SER A 146 14.04 -13.75 8.20
C SER A 146 12.98 -13.24 7.23
N LEU A 147 12.44 -12.04 7.41
CA LEU A 147 11.41 -11.48 6.53
C LEU A 147 11.93 -11.05 5.16
N LEU A 148 13.16 -10.54 5.10
CA LEU A 148 13.78 -10.07 3.86
C LEU A 148 14.40 -11.21 3.04
N ARG A 149 14.42 -12.43 3.59
CA ARG A 149 14.80 -13.63 2.86
C ARG A 149 13.59 -14.10 2.05
N THR A 150 13.30 -13.40 0.95
CA THR A 150 12.55 -14.05 -0.12
C THR A 150 13.44 -15.19 -0.60
N SER A 151 13.03 -16.44 -0.38
CA SER A 151 13.57 -17.56 -1.15
C SER A 151 13.57 -17.15 -2.62
N ASP A 152 14.72 -17.27 -3.29
CA ASP A 152 14.87 -16.97 -4.71
C ASP A 152 13.69 -17.53 -5.51
N CYS A 153 12.72 -16.68 -5.84
CA CYS A 153 11.70 -16.97 -6.85
C CYS A 153 12.33 -16.75 -8.23
N SER A 154 13.44 -17.45 -8.50
CA SER A 154 14.00 -17.60 -9.85
C SER A 154 13.72 -18.98 -10.45
N ASP A 155 13.21 -19.95 -9.69
CA ASP A 155 12.97 -21.31 -10.20
C ASP A 155 11.49 -21.72 -10.04
N ASN A 156 10.68 -21.40 -11.05
CA ASN A 156 9.51 -22.19 -11.55
C ASN A 156 8.56 -21.33 -12.40
N PHE A 157 9.10 -20.61 -13.40
CA PHE A 157 8.31 -20.44 -14.62
C PHE A 157 8.37 -21.78 -15.35
N GLY A 158 7.27 -22.53 -15.27
CA GLY A 158 7.06 -23.74 -16.04
C GLY A 158 7.38 -23.51 -17.52
N GLU A 159 7.98 -24.52 -18.13
CA GLU A 159 8.44 -24.54 -19.51
C GLU A 159 7.42 -23.93 -20.50
N PRO A 160 7.91 -23.27 -21.57
CA PRO A 160 7.02 -22.74 -22.60
C PRO A 160 6.28 -23.89 -23.29
N LEU A 161 4.96 -23.87 -23.21
CA LEU A 161 4.08 -24.72 -24.01
C LEU A 161 4.43 -24.54 -25.49
N THR A 162 5.14 -25.53 -26.04
CA THR A 162 5.39 -25.68 -27.47
C THR A 162 4.05 -25.83 -28.18
N ARG A 163 3.76 -24.91 -29.11
CA ARG A 163 2.72 -25.09 -30.13
C ARG A 163 2.96 -26.39 -30.88
N GLN A 164 1.96 -27.28 -30.89
CA GLN A 164 1.67 -28.14 -32.04
C GLN A 164 0.42 -27.59 -32.73
#